data_AF-A0A5B6W1G6-F1
#
_entry.id   AF-A0A5B6W1G6-F1
#
_cell.length_a   1.000
_cell.length_b   1.000
_cell.length_c   1.000
_cell.angle_alpha   90.00
_cell.angle_beta   90.00
_cell.angle_gamma   90.00
#
_symmetry.space_group_name_H-M   'P 1'
#
loop_
_entity.id
_entity.type
_entity.pdbx_description
1 polymer ?
#
loop_
_entity_poly.entity_id
_entity_poly.type
_entity_poly.pdbx_seq_one_letter_code
_entity_poly.pdbx_strand_id
1 'polypeptide(L)'
;MFQMSLITASIHPMNLPWLNIDESPSTQKKLFDFLLRNNKVVEKTDWVLSNSSLELEPQGFNLVPKALPIGPFLATNRLGNLSGNFWPEDSTCLQWLDQQSPGSVS
;
A
#
# COMPACT_ATOMS: atom_id res chain seq x y z
N MET A 1 -13.56 -2.43 17.50
CA MET A 1 -13.64 -1.85 16.13
C MET A 1 -13.40 -0.36 16.24
N PHE A 2 -12.54 0.21 15.40
CA PHE A 2 -12.09 1.60 15.43
C PHE A 2 -12.38 2.24 14.07
N GLN A 3 -12.87 3.48 14.04
CA GLN A 3 -13.08 4.24 12.81
C GLN A 3 -12.26 5.53 12.84
N MET A 4 -11.65 5.87 11.71
CA MET A 4 -10.92 7.14 11.55
C MET A 4 -11.89 8.31 11.31
N SER A 5 -13.03 8.01 10.70
CA SER A 5 -14.09 8.96 10.35
C SER A 5 -15.40 8.23 10.08
N LEU A 6 -16.52 8.94 10.18
CA LEU A 6 -17.86 8.42 9.86
C LEU A 6 -17.99 7.89 8.42
N ILE A 7 -17.15 8.36 7.50
CA ILE A 7 -17.16 7.91 6.09
C ILE A 7 -16.21 6.74 5.83
N THR A 8 -15.41 6.30 6.80
CA THR A 8 -14.45 5.20 6.62
C THR A 8 -14.96 3.87 7.12
N ALA A 9 -14.47 2.79 6.49
CA ALA A 9 -14.67 1.45 7.00
C ALA A 9 -14.10 1.29 8.41
N SER A 10 -14.75 0.45 9.21
CA SER A 10 -14.29 0.12 10.55
C SER A 10 -13.08 -0.81 10.48
N ILE A 11 -12.06 -0.51 11.29
CA ILE A 11 -10.82 -1.25 11.37
C ILE A 11 -10.85 -2.08 12.66
N HIS A 12 -10.60 -3.38 12.54
CA HIS A 12 -10.35 -4.21 13.72
C HIS A 12 -8.99 -3.83 14.33
N PRO A 13 -8.84 -3.65 15.65
CA PRO A 13 -7.57 -3.21 16.24
C PRO A 13 -6.36 -4.07 15.82
N MET A 14 -6.56 -5.39 15.68
CA MET A 14 -5.49 -6.29 15.21
C MET A 14 -5.05 -6.05 13.75
N ASN A 15 -5.78 -5.27 12.97
CA ASN A 15 -5.37 -4.87 11.62
C ASN A 15 -4.53 -3.59 11.61
N LEU A 16 -4.31 -2.96 12.77
CA LEU A 16 -3.44 -1.78 12.86
C LEU A 16 -1.99 -2.22 12.62
N PRO A 17 -1.18 -1.45 11.86
CA PRO A 17 0.16 -1.89 11.46
C PRO A 17 1.07 -2.28 12.64
N TRP A 18 0.99 -1.56 13.76
CA TRP A 18 1.78 -1.84 14.96
C TRP A 18 1.27 -3.03 15.80
N LEU A 19 0.16 -3.66 15.44
CA LEU A 19 -0.35 -4.86 16.10
C LEU A 19 -0.33 -6.10 15.19
N ASN A 20 -0.29 -5.90 13.87
CA ASN A 20 -0.40 -6.98 12.88
C ASN A 20 0.93 -7.50 12.32
N ILE A 21 2.01 -6.71 12.42
CA ILE A 21 3.30 -7.08 11.80
C ILE A 21 4.06 -8.10 12.65
N ASP A 22 4.02 -7.94 13.97
CA ASP A 22 4.75 -8.77 14.92
C ASP A 22 4.06 -8.71 16.30
N GLU A 23 4.08 -9.81 17.03
CA GLU A 23 3.42 -9.92 18.34
C GLU A 23 4.29 -9.42 19.50
N SER A 24 5.58 -9.15 19.28
CA SER A 24 6.49 -8.70 20.34
C SER A 24 6.13 -7.28 20.79
N PRO A 25 5.85 -7.06 22.10
CA PRO A 25 5.56 -5.71 22.62
C PRO A 25 6.65 -4.69 22.28
N SER A 26 7.90 -5.14 22.17
CA SER A 26 9.03 -4.28 21.81
C SER A 26 9.00 -3.83 20.34
N THR A 27 8.61 -4.72 19.42
CA THR A 27 8.44 -4.42 17.99
C THR A 27 7.24 -3.52 17.79
N GLN A 28 6.10 -3.85 18.42
CA GLN A 28 4.88 -3.07 18.37
C GLN A 28 5.11 -1.62 18.82
N LYS A 29 5.82 -1.42 19.94
CA LYS A 29 6.18 -0.09 20.43
C LYS A 29 7.07 0.67 19.44
N LYS A 30 8.13 0.03 18.92
CA LYS A 30 9.04 0.67 17.95
C LYS A 30 8.29 1.08 16.68
N LEU A 31 7.40 0.22 16.19
CA LEU A 31 6.62 0.48 14.99
C LEU A 31 5.59 1.59 15.20
N PHE A 32 4.93 1.61 16.36
CA PHE A 32 4.04 2.71 16.75
C PHE A 32 4.80 4.05 16.80
N ASP A 33 5.95 4.08 17.48
CA ASP A 33 6.78 5.28 17.59
C ASP A 33 7.27 5.77 16.21
N PHE A 34 7.62 4.84 15.31
CA PHE A 34 7.99 5.14 13.94
C PHE A 34 6.85 5.78 13.15
N LEU A 35 5.65 5.17 13.17
CA LEU A 35 4.47 5.69 12.47
C LEU A 35 4.05 7.07 13.01
N LEU A 36 4.10 7.25 14.33
CA LEU A 36 3.80 8.53 14.96
C LEU A 36 4.76 9.64 14.53
N ARG A 37 6.06 9.32 14.37
CA ARG A 37 7.05 10.28 13.84
C ARG A 37 6.77 10.63 12.38
N ASN A 38 6.43 9.64 11.54
CA ASN A 38 6.11 9.87 10.15
C ASN A 38 4.90 10.79 9.97
N ASN A 39 3.85 10.65 10.79
CA ASN A 39 2.70 11.56 10.76
C ASN A 39 3.10 13.02 11.01
N LYS A 40 4.02 13.28 11.95
CA LYS A 40 4.56 14.63 12.18
C LYS A 40 5.37 15.18 11.02
N VAL A 41 5.98 14.30 10.21
CA VAL A 41 6.68 14.71 8.98
C VAL A 41 5.65 15.09 7.92
N VAL A 42 4.60 14.29 7.74
CA VAL A 42 3.49 14.56 6.80
C VAL A 42 2.85 15.93 7.06
N GLU A 43 2.69 16.32 8.32
CA GLU A 43 2.19 17.66 8.69
C GLU A 43 3.04 18.80 8.09
N LYS A 44 4.35 18.60 7.96
CA LYS A 44 5.31 19.60 7.47
C LYS A 44 5.57 19.53 5.97
N THR A 45 5.16 18.47 5.30
CA THR A 45 5.29 18.36 3.84
C THR A 45 4.18 19.11 3.13
N ASP A 46 4.49 19.61 1.93
CA ASP A 46 3.49 20.21 1.05
C ASP A 46 2.54 19.15 0.48
N TRP A 47 3.09 17.99 0.09
CA TRP A 47 2.33 16.90 -0.54
C TRP A 47 2.86 15.54 -0.09
N VAL A 48 1.97 14.55 -0.01
CA VAL A 48 2.29 13.14 0.16
C VAL A 48 1.92 12.42 -1.14
N LEU A 49 2.91 11.88 -1.82
CA LEU A 49 2.68 11.15 -3.06
C LEU A 49 2.15 9.74 -2.75
N SER A 50 0.94 9.42 -3.21
CA SER A 50 0.30 8.13 -3.02
C SER A 50 0.18 7.39 -4.34
N ASN A 51 0.70 6.16 -4.39
CA ASN A 51 0.53 5.26 -5.53
C ASN A 51 -0.86 4.59 -5.48
N SER A 52 -1.89 5.42 -5.60
CA SER A 52 -3.31 5.05 -5.58
C SER A 52 -4.08 6.05 -6.46
N SER A 53 -5.40 5.89 -6.57
CA SER A 53 -6.28 6.77 -7.35
C SER A 53 -7.51 7.20 -6.55
N LEU A 54 -8.16 8.30 -6.95
CA LEU A 54 -9.37 8.79 -6.30
C LEU A 54 -10.52 7.77 -6.36
N GLU A 55 -10.59 7.00 -7.44
CA GLU A 55 -11.61 5.96 -7.62
C GLU A 55 -11.41 4.78 -6.65
N LEU A 56 -10.16 4.47 -6.31
CA LEU A 56 -9.81 3.37 -5.41
C LEU A 56 -9.98 3.77 -3.94
N GLU A 57 -9.61 5.00 -3.57
CA GLU A 57 -9.62 5.45 -2.16
C GLU A 57 -10.28 6.81 -1.95
N PRO A 58 -11.54 7.00 -2.37
CA PRO A 58 -12.19 8.31 -2.35
C PRO A 58 -12.27 8.91 -0.93
N GLN A 59 -12.54 8.08 0.09
CA GLN A 59 -12.60 8.55 1.48
C GLN A 59 -11.21 8.83 2.05
N GLY A 60 -10.18 8.09 1.61
CA GLY A 60 -8.80 8.30 2.06
C GLY A 60 -8.28 9.67 1.66
N PHE A 61 -8.46 10.05 0.40
CA PHE A 61 -8.03 11.36 -0.11
C PHE A 61 -8.84 12.52 0.48
N ASN A 62 -10.10 12.30 0.85
CA ASN A 62 -10.89 13.29 1.59
C ASN A 62 -10.36 13.53 3.01
N LEU A 63 -9.83 12.49 3.68
CA LEU A 63 -9.28 12.59 5.03
C LEU A 63 -7.89 13.18 5.09
N VAL A 64 -7.09 12.99 4.03
CA VAL A 64 -5.72 13.49 3.94
C VAL A 64 -5.59 14.35 2.68
N PRO A 65 -6.03 15.63 2.73
CA PRO A 65 -6.03 16.50 1.54
C PRO A 65 -4.64 16.74 0.93
N LYS A 66 -3.56 16.53 1.70
CA LYS A 66 -2.19 16.61 1.23
C LYS A 66 -1.76 15.40 0.40
N ALA A 67 -2.51 14.30 0.43
CA ALA A 67 -2.20 13.10 -0.32
C ALA A 67 -2.60 13.29 -1.79
N LEU A 68 -1.63 13.13 -2.69
CA LEU A 68 -1.85 13.13 -4.13
C LEU A 68 -1.97 11.71 -4.66
N PRO A 69 -3.06 11.37 -5.34
CA PRO A 69 -3.13 10.15 -6.13
C PRO A 69 -2.31 10.33 -7.40
N ILE A 70 -1.20 9.63 -7.50
CA ILE A 70 -0.34 9.59 -8.71
C ILE A 70 -0.28 8.20 -9.34
N GLY A 71 -1.07 7.26 -8.83
CA GLY A 71 -1.11 5.87 -9.28
C GLY A 71 -2.40 5.49 -10.00
N PRO A 72 -2.60 4.18 -10.27
CA PRO A 72 -1.64 3.11 -10.01
C PRO A 72 -0.48 3.11 -11.01
N PHE A 73 0.75 3.06 -10.50
CA PHE A 73 1.94 2.84 -11.33
C PHE A 73 1.98 1.41 -11.83
N LEU A 74 1.52 1.22 -13.07
CA LEU A 74 1.59 -0.08 -13.74
C LEU A 74 3.04 -0.43 -14.06
N ALA A 75 3.40 -1.70 -13.83
CA ALA A 75 4.71 -2.23 -14.23
C ALA A 75 4.98 -2.06 -15.73
N THR A 76 3.92 -2.11 -16.55
CA THR A 76 3.96 -1.98 -18.03
C THR A 76 4.27 -0.57 -18.52
N ASN A 77 4.06 0.47 -17.71
CA ASN A 77 4.42 1.85 -18.06
C ASN A 77 5.91 2.15 -17.85
N ARG A 78 6.70 1.15 -17.41
CA ARG A 78 8.16 1.23 -17.38
C ARG A 78 8.67 0.95 -18.80
N LEU A 79 8.78 2.00 -19.61
CA LEU A 79 9.53 1.96 -20.88
C LEU A 79 11.00 1.65 -20.57
N GLY A 80 11.37 0.36 -20.45
CA GLY A 80 12.75 -0.09 -20.23
C GLY A 80 12.88 -1.32 -19.33
N ASN A 81 14.12 -1.79 -19.17
CA ASN A 81 14.48 -2.83 -18.19
C ASN A 81 13.92 -2.45 -16.82
N LEU A 82 13.35 -3.41 -16.09
CA LEU A 82 12.89 -3.23 -14.71
C LEU A 82 14.10 -2.90 -13.81
N SER A 83 14.54 -1.64 -13.77
CA SER A 83 15.74 -1.18 -13.04
C SER A 83 15.68 -1.34 -11.52
N GLY A 84 14.66 -2.02 -10.99
CA GLY A 84 14.48 -2.33 -9.57
C GLY A 84 14.14 -3.80 -9.29
N ASN A 85 14.14 -4.68 -10.29
CA ASN A 85 14.06 -6.12 -10.07
C ASN A 85 15.46 -6.72 -10.22
N PHE A 86 15.98 -7.33 -9.16
CA PHE A 86 17.27 -8.00 -9.18
C PHE A 86 17.21 -9.42 -9.76
N TRP A 87 15.99 -9.94 -9.97
CA TRP A 87 15.78 -11.28 -10.48
C TRP A 87 15.60 -11.28 -12.00
N PRO A 88 16.20 -12.24 -12.73
CA PRO A 88 15.89 -12.44 -14.14
C PRO A 88 14.42 -12.84 -14.29
N GLU A 89 13.81 -12.42 -15.39
CA GLU A 89 12.45 -12.83 -15.73
C GLU A 89 12.41 -14.33 -16.03
N ASP A 90 11.49 -15.05 -15.39
CA ASP A 90 11.24 -16.47 -15.68
C ASP A 90 10.13 -16.59 -16.73
N SER A 91 10.53 -16.80 -17.98
CA SER A 91 9.61 -16.99 -19.10
C SER A 91 8.76 -18.26 -19.00
N THR A 92 9.13 -19.24 -18.17
CA THR A 92 8.39 -20.51 -18.04
C THR A 92 7.05 -20.30 -17.31
N CYS A 93 6.96 -19.31 -16.42
CA CYS A 93 5.73 -18.98 -15.70
C CYS A 93 4.61 -18.54 -16.66
N LEU A 94 4.94 -17.77 -17.70
CA LEU A 94 3.97 -17.32 -18.70
C LEU A 94 3.45 -18.50 -19.53
N GLN A 95 4.33 -19.40 -19.97
CA GLN A 95 3.93 -20.60 -20.73
C GLN A 95 3.05 -21.55 -19.90
N TRP A 96 3.27 -21.63 -18.59
CA TRP A 96 2.40 -22.38 -17.69
C TRP A 96 1.03 -21.70 -17.53
N LEU A 97 1.00 -20.36 -17.44
CA LEU A 97 -0.23 -19.58 -17.30
C LEU A 97 -1.13 -19.71 -18.55
N ASP A 98 -0.54 -19.75 -19.75
CA ASP A 98 -1.26 -19.92 -21.02
C ASP A 98 -2.06 -21.24 -21.11
N GLN A 99 -1.72 -22.23 -20.28
CA GLN A 99 -2.40 -23.53 -20.23
C GLN A 99 -3.58 -23.54 -19.26
N GLN A 100 -3.76 -22.49 -18.46
CA GLN A 100 -4.80 -22.39 -17.45
C GLN A 100 -6.08 -21.79 -18.05
N SER A 101 -7.23 -22.12 -17.47
CA SER A 101 -8.49 -21.46 -17.87
C SER A 101 -8.50 -20.01 -17.40
N PRO A 102 -9.18 -19.09 -18.11
CA PRO A 102 -9.28 -17.69 -17.68
C PRO A 102 -9.81 -17.56 -16.24
N GLY A 103 -9.04 -16.87 -15.38
CA GLY A 103 -9.40 -16.64 -13.99
C GLY A 103 -9.27 -17.85 -13.05
N SER A 104 -8.59 -18.94 -13.46
CA SER A 104 -8.44 -20.13 -12.62
C SER A 104 -7.21 -20.11 -11.69
N VAL A 105 -6.30 -19.15 -11.87
CA VAL A 105 -5.12 -18.97 -11.00
C VAL A 105 -5.44 -17.92 -9.95
N SER A 106 -5.29 -18.29 -8.67
CA SER A 106 -5.62 -17.49 -7.48
C SER A 106 -4.44 -16.71 -6.93
#